data_AF-A0A3N8EEM4-F1
#
_entry.id   AF-A0A3N8EEM4-F1
#
_cell.length_a   1.000
_cell.length_b   1.000
_cell.length_c   1.000
_cell.angle_alpha   90.00
_cell.angle_beta   90.00
_cell.angle_gamma   90.00
#
_symmetry.space_group_name_H-M   'P 1'
#
loop_
_entity.id
_entity.type
_entity.pdbx_description
1 polymer ?
#
loop_
_entity_poly.entity_id
_entity_poly.type
_entity_poly.pdbx_seq_one_letter_code
_entity_poly.pdbx_strand_id
1 'polypeptide(L)'
;MRESDSRFRGWLLRETGIDPDSLGNDFLSRALTERVQALQGDGERLPSAARPPVTPEALDAYWQQLNASADERRALIELFIVPETWFFRDREAFGTLARLAAERLAAMPGRVIRVLSAPCSTGEEPYSAAMALLDAGLDPASFTIDAIDLSARAIEQARLGCYGRNAFRGTTTEFRSRYFTPVADGWLLDERVRACVQFRQANLVEPGFDTGIRYDFVFCRNVLIYFDRDAQDRVIDSLESSLADDGMLFVGPAETGVAMRHGMRSARVPLAFAFHRARGGAAADGYAAPMPAIAPYWRGERFAVVPPAATRPLLAVVPPTWSDAAPSRAAFAPAERPTAPEPRADWRVDSPAHVANVAEMPAKGAPVADSAAPTLEEAQALANAGAFDEAERVLAQFSAHAGPHADAFYLNGLIADARGRVAEAGDFYRKALYLRPTHHEALTHLATLLDVGGDGAGARWLLERARRSAG
;
A
#
# COMPACT_ATOMS: atom_id res chain seq x y z
N MET A 1 31.57 10.34 9.60
CA MET A 1 30.09 10.24 9.44
C MET A 1 29.64 11.03 8.22
N ARG A 2 29.18 12.29 8.28
CA ARG A 2 28.50 12.96 7.13
C ARG A 2 29.12 12.75 5.73
N GLU A 3 30.45 12.77 5.60
CA GLU A 3 31.14 12.52 4.32
C GLU A 3 31.29 11.03 3.97
N SER A 4 31.59 10.19 4.97
CA SER A 4 31.62 8.72 4.87
C SER A 4 30.26 8.17 4.41
N ASP A 5 29.16 8.72 4.89
CA ASP A 5 27.80 8.26 4.58
C ASP A 5 27.42 8.59 3.12
N SER A 6 27.98 9.69 2.57
CA SER A 6 27.72 10.16 1.20
C SER A 6 28.17 9.17 0.12
N ARG A 7 29.36 8.54 0.28
CA ARG A 7 29.84 7.55 -0.72
C ARG A 7 28.98 6.29 -0.76
N PHE A 8 28.47 5.82 0.39
CA PHE A 8 27.58 4.66 0.44
C PHE A 8 26.19 5.00 -0.09
N ARG A 9 25.64 6.20 0.22
CA ARG A 9 24.39 6.71 -0.38
C ARG A 9 24.49 6.79 -1.90
N GLY A 10 25.56 7.41 -2.41
CA GLY A 10 25.80 7.52 -3.85
C GLY A 10 26.06 6.18 -4.54
N TRP A 11 26.63 5.19 -3.84
CA TRP A 11 26.75 3.83 -4.34
C TRP A 11 25.37 3.14 -4.42
N LEU A 12 24.59 3.13 -3.33
CA LEU A 12 23.28 2.48 -3.32
C LEU A 12 22.34 3.04 -4.39
N LEU A 13 22.30 4.37 -4.55
CA LEU A 13 21.51 5.05 -5.58
C LEU A 13 21.89 4.60 -7.00
N ARG A 14 23.16 4.34 -7.28
CA ARG A 14 23.61 3.84 -8.59
C ARG A 14 23.29 2.36 -8.80
N GLU A 15 23.47 1.52 -7.79
CA GLU A 15 23.28 0.07 -7.91
C GLU A 15 21.81 -0.35 -7.85
N THR A 16 20.94 0.43 -7.19
CA THR A 16 19.55 0.03 -6.89
C THR A 16 18.49 1.08 -7.19
N GLY A 17 18.87 2.35 -7.35
CA GLY A 17 17.94 3.48 -7.40
C GLY A 17 17.31 3.89 -6.08
N ILE A 18 17.46 3.08 -5.02
CA ILE A 18 16.83 3.32 -3.71
C ILE A 18 17.49 4.51 -3.02
N ASP A 19 16.69 5.51 -2.68
CA ASP A 19 17.10 6.59 -1.79
C ASP A 19 17.02 6.09 -0.34
N PRO A 20 18.14 5.99 0.42
CA PRO A 20 18.09 5.52 1.81
C PRO A 20 17.14 6.34 2.69
N ASP A 21 16.96 7.62 2.38
CA ASP A 21 16.13 8.55 3.16
C ASP A 21 14.62 8.25 2.99
N SER A 22 14.24 7.45 1.98
CA SER A 22 12.87 6.95 1.79
C SER A 22 12.50 5.82 2.78
N LEU A 23 13.50 5.08 3.28
CA LEU A 23 13.35 3.94 4.21
C LEU A 23 13.37 4.36 5.70
N GLY A 24 13.45 5.67 5.95
CA GLY A 24 13.42 6.25 7.29
C GLY A 24 14.81 6.60 7.85
N ASN A 25 14.80 7.38 8.93
CA ASN A 25 16.01 7.96 9.50
C ASN A 25 17.04 6.90 9.90
N ASP A 26 18.32 7.23 9.68
CA ASP A 26 19.49 6.42 10.04
C ASP A 26 19.49 5.00 9.47
N PHE A 27 18.66 4.69 8.46
CA PHE A 27 18.57 3.35 7.86
C PHE A 27 19.92 2.91 7.28
N LEU A 28 20.55 3.77 6.47
CA LEU A 28 21.88 3.54 5.91
C LEU A 28 22.91 3.24 7.01
N SER A 29 22.96 4.06 8.05
CA SER A 29 23.89 3.91 9.18
C SER A 29 23.69 2.57 9.91
N ARG A 30 22.44 2.13 10.10
CA ARG A 30 22.11 0.83 10.70
C ARG A 30 22.52 -0.34 9.80
N ALA A 31 22.23 -0.28 8.50
CA ALA A 31 22.61 -1.31 7.54
C ALA A 31 24.13 -1.48 7.43
N LEU A 32 24.87 -0.37 7.34
CA LEU A 32 26.34 -0.37 7.37
C LEU A 32 26.88 -0.95 8.68
N THR A 33 26.30 -0.58 9.83
CA THR A 33 26.68 -1.13 11.14
C THR A 33 26.50 -2.65 11.19
N GLU A 34 25.39 -3.17 10.67
CA GLU A 34 25.14 -4.61 10.59
C GLU A 34 26.16 -5.32 9.71
N ARG A 35 26.44 -4.81 8.50
CA ARG A 35 27.39 -5.45 7.57
C ARG A 35 28.83 -5.41 8.06
N VAL A 36 29.28 -4.28 8.63
CA VAL A 36 30.63 -4.18 9.23
C VAL A 36 30.81 -5.22 10.33
N GLN A 37 29.83 -5.38 11.21
CA GLN A 37 29.89 -6.36 12.31
C GLN A 37 29.81 -7.80 11.80
N ALA A 38 29.02 -8.07 10.75
CA ALA A 38 28.97 -9.39 10.13
C ALA A 38 30.30 -9.84 9.50
N LEU A 39 31.20 -8.89 9.18
CA LEU A 39 32.56 -9.15 8.68
C LEU A 39 33.65 -9.12 9.77
N GLN A 40 33.36 -8.51 10.93
CA GLN A 40 34.29 -8.42 12.06
C GLN A 40 34.06 -9.49 13.15
N GLY A 41 32.87 -10.10 13.19
CA GLY A 41 32.48 -11.03 14.24
C GLY A 41 32.61 -12.50 13.85
N ASP A 42 33.30 -13.27 14.69
CA ASP A 42 33.25 -14.74 14.69
C ASP A 42 31.86 -15.23 15.14
N GLY A 43 30.90 -15.25 14.21
CA GLY A 43 29.66 -16.03 14.30
C GLY A 43 28.52 -15.52 15.20
N GLU A 44 28.78 -14.84 16.32
CA GLU A 44 27.71 -14.43 17.25
C GLU A 44 27.11 -13.03 16.95
N ARG A 45 25.80 -13.00 16.67
CA ARG A 45 25.04 -11.74 16.49
C ARG A 45 24.79 -11.04 17.82
N LEU A 46 25.60 -10.04 18.17
CA LEU A 46 25.31 -9.19 19.34
C LEU A 46 23.94 -8.47 19.21
N PRO A 47 23.19 -8.30 20.32
CA PRO A 47 21.95 -7.52 20.35
C PRO A 47 22.17 -6.06 19.93
N SER A 48 21.17 -5.44 19.30
CA SER A 48 21.28 -4.09 18.71
C SER A 48 21.78 -3.01 19.68
N ALA A 49 21.37 -3.09 20.96
CA ALA A 49 21.72 -2.11 21.99
C ALA A 49 23.14 -2.26 22.59
N ALA A 50 23.84 -3.37 22.33
CA ALA A 50 25.16 -3.67 22.88
C ALA A 50 26.30 -3.49 21.86
N ARG A 51 25.97 -2.98 20.66
CA ARG A 51 26.89 -2.86 19.53
C ARG A 51 27.75 -1.60 19.66
N PRO A 52 29.10 -1.70 19.61
CA PRO A 52 29.95 -0.52 19.59
C PRO A 52 29.70 0.29 18.29
N PRO A 53 29.77 1.64 18.35
CA PRO A 53 29.63 2.47 17.17
C PRO A 53 30.76 2.19 16.18
N VAL A 54 30.44 2.12 14.89
CA VAL A 54 31.43 1.85 13.86
C VAL A 54 32.40 3.03 13.75
N THR A 55 33.70 2.75 13.80
CA THR A 55 34.73 3.78 13.64
C THR A 55 34.90 4.18 12.16
N PRO A 56 35.41 5.38 11.85
CA PRO A 56 35.67 5.79 10.47
C PRO A 56 36.57 4.80 9.72
N GLU A 57 37.59 4.25 10.39
CA GLU A 57 38.54 3.28 9.84
C GLU A 57 37.86 1.96 9.48
N ALA A 58 36.90 1.52 10.30
CA ALA A 58 36.09 0.33 10.02
C ALA A 58 35.14 0.57 8.82
N LEU A 59 34.59 1.77 8.65
CA LEU A 59 33.82 2.13 7.44
C LEU A 59 34.70 2.22 6.18
N ASP A 60 35.97 2.62 6.31
CA ASP A 60 36.94 2.65 5.20
C ASP A 60 37.37 1.24 4.79
N ALA A 61 37.68 0.37 5.75
CA ALA A 61 37.93 -1.05 5.48
C ALA A 61 36.71 -1.74 4.85
N TYR A 62 35.51 -1.44 5.35
CA TYR A 62 34.27 -1.96 4.77
C TYR A 62 34.02 -1.47 3.34
N TRP A 63 34.30 -0.20 3.05
CA TRP A 63 34.20 0.33 1.68
C TRP A 63 35.14 -0.40 0.71
N GLN A 64 36.37 -0.73 1.14
CA GLN A 64 37.28 -1.55 0.33
C GLN A 64 36.70 -2.95 0.06
N GLN A 65 36.16 -3.61 1.10
CA GLN A 65 35.55 -4.94 0.98
C GLN A 65 34.31 -4.94 0.08
N LEU A 66 33.45 -3.92 0.18
CA LEU A 66 32.26 -3.75 -0.65
C LEU A 66 32.61 -3.61 -2.14
N ASN A 67 33.68 -2.89 -2.46
CA ASN A 67 34.16 -2.78 -3.85
C ASN A 67 34.82 -4.08 -4.33
N ALA A 68 35.53 -4.81 -3.46
CA ALA A 68 36.20 -6.06 -3.81
C ALA A 68 35.25 -7.28 -3.94
N SER A 69 34.18 -7.37 -3.14
CA SER A 69 33.32 -8.56 -3.05
C SER A 69 31.92 -8.34 -3.62
N ALA A 70 31.57 -9.11 -4.66
CA ALA A 70 30.22 -9.12 -5.23
C ALA A 70 29.16 -9.68 -4.25
N ASP A 71 29.54 -10.64 -3.41
CA ASP A 71 28.64 -11.21 -2.41
C ASP A 71 28.38 -10.23 -1.26
N GLU A 72 29.36 -9.40 -0.89
CA GLU A 72 29.15 -8.33 0.08
C GLU A 72 28.25 -7.22 -0.48
N ARG A 73 28.39 -6.86 -1.77
CA ARG A 73 27.44 -5.96 -2.44
C ARG A 73 26.02 -6.50 -2.38
N ARG A 74 25.82 -7.78 -2.73
CA ARG A 74 24.51 -8.43 -2.66
C ARG A 74 23.97 -8.46 -1.23
N ALA A 75 24.81 -8.78 -0.25
CA ALA A 75 24.41 -8.83 1.17
C ALA A 75 24.06 -7.46 1.75
N LEU A 76 24.70 -6.37 1.31
CA LEU A 76 24.30 -5.01 1.66
C LEU A 76 23.00 -4.62 0.97
N ILE A 77 22.85 -4.88 -0.34
CA ILE A 77 21.63 -4.59 -1.13
C ILE A 77 20.39 -5.27 -0.52
N GLU A 78 20.51 -6.54 -0.12
CA GLU A 78 19.44 -7.31 0.52
C GLU A 78 18.87 -6.66 1.79
N LEU A 79 19.63 -5.78 2.47
CA LEU A 79 19.12 -5.01 3.62
C LEU A 79 18.22 -3.83 3.22
N PHE A 80 18.34 -3.31 2.00
CA PHE A 80 17.52 -2.18 1.50
C PHE A 80 16.26 -2.62 0.77
N ILE A 81 16.13 -3.91 0.45
CA ILE A 81 14.94 -4.47 -0.20
C ILE A 81 13.84 -4.64 0.85
N VAL A 82 12.69 -4.00 0.63
CA VAL A 82 11.50 -4.11 1.48
C VAL A 82 10.64 -5.30 1.00
N PRO A 83 10.58 -6.42 1.72
CA PRO A 83 9.90 -7.64 1.25
C PRO A 83 8.40 -7.64 1.57
N GLU A 84 7.75 -6.48 1.68
CA GLU A 84 6.35 -6.42 2.08
C GLU A 84 5.41 -6.63 0.90
N THR A 85 4.88 -7.85 0.79
CA THR A 85 3.88 -8.25 -0.19
C THR A 85 2.84 -9.20 0.44
N TRP A 86 1.73 -9.40 -0.26
CA TRP A 86 0.67 -10.36 0.08
C TRP A 86 -0.23 -10.62 -1.13
N PHE A 87 -0.89 -11.78 -1.16
CA PHE A 87 -1.77 -12.17 -2.25
C PHE A 87 -2.94 -11.19 -2.41
N PHE A 88 -3.23 -10.80 -3.65
CA PHE A 88 -4.32 -9.91 -4.05
C PHE A 88 -4.29 -8.52 -3.38
N ARG A 89 -3.10 -7.99 -3.06
CA ARG A 89 -2.89 -6.56 -2.77
C ARG A 89 -3.47 -5.72 -3.92
N ASP A 90 -4.34 -4.76 -3.62
CA ASP A 90 -5.17 -3.99 -4.55
C ASP A 90 -5.86 -4.88 -5.61
N ARG A 91 -6.76 -5.76 -5.13
CA ARG A 91 -7.49 -6.79 -5.91
C ARG A 91 -8.00 -6.32 -7.28
N GLU A 92 -8.49 -5.09 -7.39
CA GLU A 92 -9.06 -4.55 -8.62
C GLU A 92 -8.07 -4.47 -9.79
N ALA A 93 -6.76 -4.37 -9.52
CA ALA A 93 -5.74 -4.49 -10.56
C ALA A 93 -5.77 -5.87 -11.23
N PHE A 94 -5.91 -6.95 -10.44
CA PHE A 94 -6.00 -8.32 -10.94
C PHE A 94 -7.35 -8.63 -11.60
N GLY A 95 -8.47 -8.10 -11.06
CA GLY A 95 -9.78 -8.20 -11.71
C GLY A 95 -9.80 -7.49 -13.08
N THR A 96 -9.15 -6.33 -13.17
CA THR A 96 -8.98 -5.56 -14.42
C THR A 96 -8.12 -6.31 -15.43
N LEU A 97 -6.98 -6.86 -14.99
CA LEU A 97 -6.14 -7.75 -15.80
C LEU A 97 -6.95 -8.90 -16.39
N ALA A 98 -7.68 -9.64 -15.56
CA ALA A 98 -8.41 -10.83 -15.99
C ALA A 98 -9.49 -10.51 -17.03
N ARG A 99 -10.28 -9.44 -16.81
CA ARG A 99 -11.28 -8.96 -17.76
C ARG A 99 -10.66 -8.54 -19.09
N LEU A 100 -9.62 -7.71 -19.06
CA LEU A 100 -8.98 -7.20 -20.28
C LEU A 100 -8.23 -8.29 -21.06
N ALA A 101 -7.66 -9.28 -20.37
CA ALA A 101 -7.03 -10.44 -20.99
C ALA A 101 -8.06 -11.31 -21.73
N ALA A 102 -9.22 -11.58 -21.10
CA ALA A 102 -10.33 -12.30 -21.74
C ALA A 102 -10.86 -11.56 -22.98
N GLU A 103 -11.05 -10.24 -22.89
CA GLU A 103 -11.47 -9.39 -24.03
C GLU A 103 -10.46 -9.46 -25.19
N ARG A 104 -9.14 -9.43 -24.92
CA ARG A 104 -8.09 -9.54 -25.95
C ARG A 104 -8.07 -10.92 -26.62
N LEU A 105 -8.23 -12.00 -25.85
CA LEU A 105 -8.27 -13.36 -26.39
C LEU A 105 -9.53 -13.63 -27.22
N ALA A 106 -10.68 -13.06 -26.82
CA ALA A 106 -11.90 -13.12 -27.61
C ALA A 106 -11.79 -12.34 -28.94
N ALA A 107 -11.11 -11.19 -28.92
CA ALA A 107 -10.86 -10.39 -30.13
C ALA A 107 -9.78 -10.97 -31.05
N MET A 108 -8.78 -11.66 -30.50
CA MET A 108 -7.66 -12.28 -31.23
C MET A 108 -7.40 -13.71 -30.72
N PRO A 109 -8.20 -14.70 -31.15
CA PRO A 109 -7.98 -16.10 -30.80
C PRO A 109 -6.57 -16.57 -31.19
N GLY A 110 -5.86 -17.21 -30.25
CA GLY A 110 -4.47 -17.66 -30.44
C GLY A 110 -3.39 -16.63 -30.13
N ARG A 111 -3.73 -15.39 -29.71
CA ARG A 111 -2.76 -14.49 -29.03
C ARG A 111 -2.34 -15.13 -27.71
N VAL A 112 -1.09 -14.91 -27.30
CA VAL A 112 -0.61 -15.23 -25.95
C VAL A 112 -0.49 -13.92 -25.18
N ILE A 113 -1.22 -13.80 -24.06
CA ILE A 113 -1.19 -12.64 -23.18
C ILE A 113 0.12 -12.63 -22.37
N ARG A 114 0.89 -11.55 -22.47
CA ARG A 114 2.17 -11.39 -21.75
C ARG A 114 2.04 -10.45 -20.58
N VAL A 115 2.23 -10.96 -19.36
CA VAL A 115 2.23 -10.17 -18.13
C VAL A 115 3.66 -10.05 -17.59
N LEU A 116 4.02 -8.87 -17.08
CA LEU A 116 5.24 -8.63 -16.31
C LEU A 116 4.85 -8.22 -14.88
N SER A 117 5.49 -8.79 -13.86
CA SER A 117 5.48 -8.29 -12.48
C SER A 117 6.90 -7.93 -12.04
N ALA A 118 7.11 -6.68 -11.66
CA ALA A 118 8.42 -6.10 -11.47
C ALA A 118 8.41 -4.90 -10.49
N PRO A 119 8.91 -5.03 -9.24
CA PRO A 119 9.44 -6.23 -8.61
C PRO A 119 8.33 -7.22 -8.20
N CYS A 120 8.66 -8.51 -8.17
CA CYS A 120 7.74 -9.58 -7.79
C CYS A 120 7.87 -10.04 -6.33
N SER A 121 8.93 -9.63 -5.62
CA SER A 121 9.25 -10.00 -4.24
C SER A 121 9.19 -11.52 -4.02
N THR A 122 8.51 -11.99 -2.98
CA THR A 122 8.31 -13.43 -2.69
C THR A 122 7.23 -14.11 -3.55
N GLY A 123 6.79 -13.48 -4.64
CA GLY A 123 5.98 -14.10 -5.70
C GLY A 123 4.46 -13.93 -5.55
N GLU A 124 3.96 -13.33 -4.48
CA GLU A 124 2.52 -13.17 -4.26
C GLU A 124 1.81 -12.39 -5.37
N GLU A 125 2.44 -11.36 -5.95
CA GLU A 125 1.87 -10.61 -7.07
C GLU A 125 1.72 -11.42 -8.37
N PRO A 126 2.78 -11.99 -8.97
CA PRO A 126 2.63 -12.75 -10.22
C PRO A 126 1.76 -13.98 -10.05
N TYR A 127 1.75 -14.60 -8.86
CA TYR A 127 0.82 -15.69 -8.56
C TYR A 127 -0.63 -15.24 -8.38
N SER A 128 -0.89 -14.04 -7.85
CA SER A 128 -2.23 -13.44 -7.90
C SER A 128 -2.68 -13.10 -9.31
N ALA A 129 -1.77 -12.65 -10.19
CA ALA A 129 -2.07 -12.48 -11.61
C ALA A 129 -2.41 -13.82 -12.29
N ALA A 130 -1.61 -14.87 -12.05
CA ALA A 130 -1.89 -16.21 -12.57
C ALA A 130 -3.24 -16.76 -12.07
N MET A 131 -3.52 -16.70 -10.76
CA MET A 131 -4.79 -17.14 -10.19
C MET A 131 -5.99 -16.35 -10.74
N ALA A 132 -5.86 -15.05 -10.98
CA ALA A 132 -6.93 -14.24 -11.56
C ALA A 132 -7.25 -14.61 -13.02
N LEU A 133 -6.22 -14.89 -13.82
CA LEU A 133 -6.38 -15.35 -15.20
C LEU A 133 -7.01 -16.75 -15.26
N LEU A 134 -6.59 -17.66 -14.37
CA LEU A 134 -7.17 -19.00 -14.24
C LEU A 134 -8.62 -18.97 -13.73
N ASP A 135 -8.95 -18.14 -12.73
CA ASP A 135 -10.32 -17.97 -12.22
C ASP A 135 -11.25 -17.35 -13.28
N ALA A 136 -10.73 -16.56 -14.23
CA ALA A 136 -11.46 -16.07 -15.40
C ALA A 136 -11.59 -17.09 -16.54
N GLY A 137 -11.09 -18.32 -16.36
CA GLY A 137 -11.25 -19.43 -17.30
C GLY A 137 -10.30 -19.40 -18.51
N LEU A 138 -9.20 -18.63 -18.44
CA LEU A 138 -8.19 -18.63 -19.50
C LEU A 138 -7.38 -19.93 -19.47
N ASP A 139 -7.10 -20.47 -20.66
CA ASP A 139 -6.21 -21.62 -20.82
C ASP A 139 -4.77 -21.24 -20.37
N PRO A 140 -4.07 -22.03 -19.54
CA PRO A 140 -2.67 -21.76 -19.16
C PRO A 140 -1.71 -21.56 -20.34
N ALA A 141 -2.00 -22.12 -21.52
CA ALA A 141 -1.20 -21.90 -22.74
C ALA A 141 -1.49 -20.56 -23.44
N SER A 142 -2.56 -19.85 -23.04
CA SER A 142 -2.96 -18.55 -23.61
C SER A 142 -2.32 -17.35 -22.92
N PHE A 143 -1.54 -17.55 -21.85
CA PHE A 143 -0.83 -16.47 -21.17
C PHE A 143 0.53 -16.93 -20.58
N THR A 144 1.40 -15.97 -20.28
CA THR A 144 2.69 -16.20 -19.63
C THR A 144 3.02 -15.01 -18.74
N ILE A 145 3.63 -15.26 -17.58
CA ILE A 145 3.94 -14.21 -16.60
C ILE A 145 5.44 -14.19 -16.31
N ASP A 146 6.14 -13.19 -16.83
CA ASP A 146 7.50 -12.88 -16.42
C ASP A 146 7.46 -12.18 -15.05
N ALA A 147 8.28 -12.67 -14.11
CA ALA A 147 8.41 -12.11 -12.77
C ALA A 147 9.87 -11.78 -12.51
N ILE A 148 10.17 -10.52 -12.15
CA ILE A 148 11.55 -10.11 -11.86
C ILE A 148 11.71 -9.50 -10.47
N ASP A 149 12.90 -9.68 -9.90
CA ASP A 149 13.29 -9.01 -8.65
C ASP A 149 14.81 -8.82 -8.60
N LEU A 150 15.26 -7.87 -7.78
CA LEU A 150 16.65 -7.67 -7.45
C LEU A 150 17.14 -8.73 -6.42
N SER A 151 16.26 -9.17 -5.52
CA SER A 151 16.54 -10.18 -4.51
C SER A 151 16.48 -11.60 -5.09
N ALA A 152 17.65 -12.24 -5.22
CA ALA A 152 17.74 -13.66 -5.51
C ALA A 152 17.03 -14.49 -4.43
N ARG A 153 17.14 -14.08 -3.16
CA ARG A 153 16.53 -14.75 -2.00
C ARG A 153 15.00 -14.71 -2.06
N ALA A 154 14.41 -13.57 -2.45
CA ALA A 154 12.96 -13.45 -2.60
C ALA A 154 12.45 -14.33 -3.76
N ILE A 155 13.15 -14.35 -4.89
CA ILE A 155 12.89 -15.24 -6.02
C ILE A 155 12.98 -16.72 -5.64
N GLU A 156 13.95 -17.10 -4.80
CA GLU A 156 14.06 -18.47 -4.30
C GLU A 156 12.86 -18.86 -3.42
N GLN A 157 12.42 -17.98 -2.53
CA GLN A 157 11.19 -18.20 -1.75
C GLN A 157 9.95 -18.30 -2.65
N ALA A 158 9.82 -17.43 -3.64
CA ALA A 158 8.75 -17.48 -4.63
C ALA A 158 8.71 -18.82 -5.35
N ARG A 159 9.87 -19.30 -5.83
CA ARG A 159 10.01 -20.60 -6.48
C ARG A 159 9.67 -21.77 -5.57
N LEU A 160 9.88 -21.69 -4.26
CA LEU A 160 9.43 -22.74 -3.33
C LEU A 160 7.90 -22.85 -3.27
N GLY A 161 7.19 -21.72 -3.41
CA GLY A 161 5.72 -21.69 -3.39
C GLY A 161 5.10 -22.00 -2.02
N CYS A 162 5.89 -21.97 -0.94
CA CYS A 162 5.45 -22.21 0.44
C CYS A 162 5.23 -20.89 1.17
N TYR A 163 3.98 -20.62 1.55
CA TYR A 163 3.58 -19.33 2.12
C TYR A 163 3.07 -19.48 3.56
N GLY A 164 3.59 -18.64 4.45
CA GLY A 164 3.11 -18.50 5.82
C GLY A 164 1.87 -17.61 5.93
N ARG A 165 1.30 -17.49 7.14
CA ARG A 165 0.07 -16.73 7.41
C ARG A 165 0.09 -15.28 6.89
N ASN A 166 1.25 -14.62 6.94
CA ASN A 166 1.39 -13.19 6.63
C ASN A 166 1.20 -12.85 5.14
N ALA A 167 1.31 -13.83 4.25
CA ALA A 167 1.03 -13.68 2.81
C ALA A 167 -0.49 -13.62 2.51
N PHE A 168 -1.33 -14.03 3.48
CA PHE A 168 -2.79 -14.04 3.35
C PHE A 168 -3.40 -12.93 4.22
N ARG A 169 -3.52 -11.72 3.65
CA ARG A 169 -4.11 -10.54 4.31
C ARG A 169 -5.50 -10.22 3.74
N GLY A 170 -6.28 -9.43 4.48
CA GLY A 170 -7.65 -9.05 4.09
C GLY A 170 -8.71 -10.11 4.37
N THR A 171 -9.97 -9.82 4.02
CA THR A 171 -11.14 -10.66 4.31
C THR A 171 -11.32 -11.81 3.30
N THR A 172 -10.99 -11.58 2.03
CA THR A 172 -11.32 -12.49 0.92
C THR A 172 -10.23 -13.52 0.62
N THR A 173 -10.08 -14.51 1.50
CA THR A 173 -9.09 -15.62 1.39
C THR A 173 -9.57 -16.85 0.61
N GLU A 174 -10.70 -16.76 -0.11
CA GLU A 174 -11.34 -17.89 -0.83
C GLU A 174 -10.46 -18.54 -1.90
N PHE A 175 -9.57 -17.79 -2.54
CA PHE A 175 -8.60 -18.35 -3.49
C PHE A 175 -7.68 -19.39 -2.84
N ARG A 176 -7.48 -19.31 -1.51
CA ARG A 176 -6.63 -20.25 -0.76
C ARG A 176 -7.16 -21.68 -0.81
N SER A 177 -8.48 -21.89 -0.77
CA SER A 177 -9.06 -23.25 -0.88
C SER A 177 -9.07 -23.78 -2.31
N ARG A 178 -8.88 -22.93 -3.33
CA ARG A 178 -8.79 -23.31 -4.75
C ARG A 178 -7.38 -23.63 -5.20
N TYR A 179 -6.37 -22.96 -4.65
CA TYR A 179 -4.99 -22.96 -5.18
C TYR A 179 -3.91 -23.32 -4.17
N PHE A 180 -4.24 -23.66 -2.92
CA PHE A 180 -3.24 -24.01 -1.92
C PHE A 180 -3.61 -25.27 -1.14
N THR A 181 -2.60 -26.09 -0.88
CA THR A 181 -2.69 -27.25 0.03
C THR A 181 -2.06 -26.88 1.37
N PRO A 182 -2.73 -27.09 2.52
CA PRO A 182 -2.11 -26.88 3.82
C PRO A 182 -0.98 -27.89 4.05
N VAL A 183 0.15 -27.40 4.56
CA VAL A 183 1.33 -28.18 4.95
C VAL A 183 1.72 -27.83 6.39
N ALA A 184 2.69 -28.55 6.98
CA ALA A 184 3.06 -28.39 8.38
C ALA A 184 3.33 -26.92 8.78
N ASP A 185 4.09 -26.19 7.96
CA ASP A 185 4.51 -24.81 8.21
C ASP A 185 3.89 -23.80 7.24
N GLY A 186 2.62 -24.01 6.84
CA GLY A 186 1.85 -23.02 6.07
C GLY A 186 1.04 -23.62 4.92
N TRP A 187 1.17 -23.02 3.74
CA TRP A 187 0.38 -23.36 2.55
C TRP A 187 1.27 -23.48 1.32
N LEU A 188 1.23 -24.65 0.66
CA LEU A 188 1.92 -24.90 -0.60
C LEU A 188 1.01 -24.52 -1.77
N LEU A 189 1.51 -23.65 -2.65
CA LEU A 189 0.84 -23.23 -3.88
C LEU A 189 0.77 -24.37 -4.91
N ASP A 190 -0.38 -24.50 -5.57
CA ASP A 190 -0.66 -25.47 -6.62
C ASP A 190 0.29 -25.30 -7.83
N GLU A 191 0.83 -26.42 -8.31
CA GLU A 191 1.79 -26.46 -9.42
C GLU A 191 1.21 -25.85 -10.70
N ARG A 192 -0.11 -25.93 -10.94
CA ARG A 192 -0.73 -25.32 -12.11
C ARG A 192 -0.63 -23.79 -12.13
N VAL A 193 -0.52 -23.16 -10.95
CA VAL A 193 -0.28 -21.71 -10.82
C VAL A 193 1.22 -21.43 -10.95
N ARG A 194 2.06 -22.28 -10.35
CA ARG A 194 3.52 -22.15 -10.39
C ARG A 194 4.08 -22.19 -11.81
N ALA A 195 3.56 -23.10 -12.65
CA ALA A 195 3.96 -23.27 -14.04
C ALA A 195 3.70 -22.04 -14.93
N CYS A 196 2.74 -21.17 -14.58
CA CYS A 196 2.43 -19.96 -15.34
C CYS A 196 3.48 -18.83 -15.20
N VAL A 197 4.36 -18.91 -14.19
CA VAL A 197 5.27 -17.80 -13.82
C VAL A 197 6.73 -18.15 -14.05
N GLN A 198 7.46 -17.27 -14.74
CA GLN A 198 8.89 -17.40 -15.04
C GLN A 198 9.70 -16.35 -14.27
N PHE A 199 10.41 -16.78 -13.23
CA PHE A 199 11.21 -15.89 -12.38
C PHE A 199 12.62 -15.66 -12.93
N ARG A 200 13.03 -14.39 -13.08
CA ARG A 200 14.39 -13.98 -13.47
C ARG A 200 14.91 -12.92 -12.48
N GLN A 201 16.17 -13.02 -12.04
CA GLN A 201 16.78 -11.93 -11.29
C GLN A 201 17.13 -10.81 -12.28
N ALA A 202 16.69 -9.58 -12.01
CA ALA A 202 16.98 -8.40 -12.83
C ALA A 202 16.86 -7.12 -12.01
N ASN A 203 17.62 -6.10 -12.42
CA ASN A 203 17.60 -4.79 -11.79
C ASN A 203 16.74 -3.82 -12.63
N LEU A 204 15.74 -3.20 -12.00
CA LEU A 204 14.82 -2.30 -12.69
C LEU A 204 15.48 -1.00 -13.21
N VAL A 205 16.55 -0.54 -12.55
CA VAL A 205 17.22 0.72 -12.92
C VAL A 205 18.35 0.56 -13.92
N GLU A 206 18.68 -0.67 -14.34
CA GLU A 206 19.75 -0.94 -15.29
C GLU A 206 19.31 -0.65 -16.74
N PRO A 207 20.08 0.14 -17.51
CA PRO A 207 19.80 0.41 -18.91
C PRO A 207 20.06 -0.87 -19.74
N GLY A 208 19.01 -1.66 -19.93
CA GLY A 208 19.09 -2.99 -20.53
C GLY A 208 17.88 -3.90 -20.28
N PHE A 209 16.86 -3.43 -19.56
CA PHE A 209 15.60 -4.17 -19.38
C PHE A 209 14.76 -4.33 -20.67
N ASP A 210 15.20 -3.79 -21.83
CA ASP A 210 14.61 -4.17 -23.14
C ASP A 210 14.92 -5.63 -23.47
N THR A 211 14.07 -6.51 -22.97
CA THR A 211 14.05 -7.94 -23.27
C THR A 211 13.69 -8.25 -24.73
N GLY A 212 13.39 -7.24 -25.55
CA GLY A 212 12.79 -7.40 -26.89
C GLY A 212 11.33 -7.88 -26.85
N ILE A 213 10.82 -8.24 -25.67
CA ILE A 213 9.45 -8.65 -25.42
C ILE A 213 8.59 -7.38 -25.30
N ARG A 214 7.35 -7.46 -25.79
CA ARG A 214 6.31 -6.48 -25.49
C ARG A 214 5.24 -7.14 -24.63
N TYR A 215 4.89 -6.48 -23.52
CA TYR A 215 3.93 -6.99 -22.55
C TYR A 215 2.56 -6.35 -22.76
N ASP A 216 1.52 -7.17 -22.66
CA ASP A 216 0.13 -6.75 -22.64
C ASP A 216 -0.19 -5.96 -21.37
N PHE A 217 0.39 -6.39 -20.25
CA PHE A 217 0.15 -5.88 -18.91
C PHE A 217 1.46 -5.88 -18.12
N VAL A 218 1.74 -4.78 -17.42
CA VAL A 218 2.92 -4.62 -16.56
C VAL A 218 2.46 -4.19 -15.18
N PHE A 219 2.94 -4.85 -14.13
CA PHE A 219 2.75 -4.47 -12.75
C PHE A 219 4.09 -3.95 -12.20
N CYS A 220 4.12 -2.70 -11.76
CA CYS A 220 5.25 -2.09 -11.07
C CYS A 220 4.72 -1.32 -9.86
N ARG A 221 4.67 -2.00 -8.72
CA ARG A 221 3.83 -1.60 -7.58
C ARG A 221 4.60 -1.62 -6.28
N ASN A 222 4.39 -0.59 -5.47
CA ASN A 222 4.95 -0.40 -4.15
C ASN A 222 6.49 -0.45 -4.09
N VAL A 223 7.16 0.05 -5.13
CA VAL A 223 8.63 0.10 -5.27
C VAL A 223 9.15 1.51 -5.58
N LEU A 224 8.47 2.26 -6.46
CA LEU A 224 8.91 3.56 -6.96
C LEU A 224 8.90 4.62 -5.85
N ILE A 225 8.12 4.39 -4.80
CA ILE A 225 8.11 5.19 -3.56
C ILE A 225 9.46 5.22 -2.84
N TYR A 226 10.34 4.24 -3.08
CA TYR A 226 11.68 4.14 -2.51
C TYR A 226 12.77 4.69 -3.42
N PHE A 227 12.47 4.92 -4.70
CA PHE A 227 13.44 5.39 -5.69
C PHE A 227 13.59 6.91 -5.67
N ASP A 228 14.80 7.39 -5.99
CA ASP A 228 15.01 8.80 -6.30
C ASP A 228 14.37 9.19 -7.65
N ARG A 229 14.34 10.48 -7.98
CA ARG A 229 13.69 10.94 -9.23
C ARG A 229 14.34 10.36 -10.47
N ASP A 230 15.67 10.38 -10.54
CA ASP A 230 16.41 9.89 -11.71
C ASP A 230 16.19 8.37 -11.92
N ALA A 231 16.06 7.60 -10.83
CA ALA A 231 15.73 6.18 -10.88
C ALA A 231 14.26 5.92 -11.24
N GLN A 232 13.30 6.67 -10.67
CA GLN A 232 11.90 6.61 -11.09
C GLN A 232 11.77 6.86 -12.59
N ASP A 233 12.44 7.90 -13.09
CA ASP A 233 12.35 8.33 -14.47
C ASP A 233 12.91 7.24 -15.42
N ARG A 234 14.12 6.71 -15.13
CA ARG A 234 14.70 5.58 -15.89
C ARG A 234 13.79 4.34 -15.91
N VAL A 235 13.14 4.03 -14.79
CA VAL A 235 12.31 2.84 -14.65
C VAL A 235 11.02 3.00 -15.44
N ILE A 236 10.32 4.13 -15.33
CA ILE A 236 9.09 4.34 -16.12
C ILE A 236 9.39 4.32 -17.61
N ASP A 237 10.45 5.00 -18.07
CA ASP A 237 10.82 5.00 -19.49
C ASP A 237 11.12 3.58 -20.01
N SER A 238 11.74 2.72 -19.18
CA SER A 238 12.02 1.32 -19.52
C SER A 238 10.78 0.41 -19.45
N LEU A 239 9.84 0.67 -18.57
CA LEU A 239 8.56 -0.07 -18.52
C LEU A 239 7.67 0.36 -19.69
N GLU A 240 7.64 1.65 -20.03
CA GLU A 240 6.90 2.18 -21.17
C GLU A 240 7.45 1.63 -22.50
N SER A 241 8.77 1.50 -22.67
CA SER A 241 9.36 0.87 -23.87
C SER A 241 9.05 -0.63 -23.97
N SER A 242 8.79 -1.29 -22.83
CA SER A 242 8.42 -2.70 -22.73
C SER A 242 6.92 -2.97 -22.95
N LEU A 243 6.06 -1.95 -22.91
CA LEU A 243 4.61 -2.10 -23.16
C LEU A 243 4.30 -2.27 -24.65
N ALA A 244 3.32 -3.13 -24.95
CA ALA A 244 2.65 -3.14 -26.25
C ALA A 244 1.93 -1.81 -26.54
N ASP A 245 1.56 -1.55 -27.80
CA ASP A 245 0.87 -0.32 -28.23
C ASP A 245 -0.52 -0.11 -27.59
N ASP A 246 -1.15 -1.22 -27.17
CA ASP A 246 -2.38 -1.28 -26.39
C ASP A 246 -2.13 -1.70 -24.92
N GLY A 247 -0.87 -1.76 -24.50
CA GLY A 247 -0.44 -2.25 -23.19
C GLY A 247 -0.87 -1.35 -22.02
N MET A 248 -0.96 -1.95 -20.83
CA MET A 248 -1.39 -1.28 -19.60
C MET A 248 -0.39 -1.49 -18.46
N LEU A 249 -0.04 -0.40 -17.77
CA LEU A 249 0.79 -0.38 -16.56
C LEU A 249 -0.11 -0.25 -15.31
N PHE A 250 0.05 -1.14 -14.34
CA PHE A 250 -0.55 -1.07 -13.02
C PHE A 250 0.53 -0.59 -12.03
N VAL A 251 0.24 0.50 -11.30
CA VAL A 251 1.11 1.04 -10.25
C VAL A 251 0.41 1.02 -8.89
N GLY A 252 1.15 1.18 -7.80
CA GLY A 252 0.55 1.32 -6.47
C GLY A 252 -0.17 2.68 -6.31
N PRO A 253 -1.08 2.83 -5.33
CA PRO A 253 -1.82 4.07 -5.11
C PRO A 253 -0.91 5.32 -5.00
N ALA A 254 0.20 5.17 -4.29
CA ALA A 254 1.21 6.21 -4.04
C ALA A 254 2.10 6.57 -5.26
N GLU A 255 2.00 5.80 -6.34
CA GLU A 255 2.90 5.87 -7.50
C GLU A 255 2.19 6.43 -8.75
N THR A 256 0.87 6.63 -8.65
CA THR A 256 0.01 7.28 -9.65
C THR A 256 0.60 8.60 -10.17
N GLY A 257 1.11 9.45 -9.28
CA GLY A 257 1.75 10.72 -9.65
C GLY A 257 3.07 10.56 -10.42
N VAL A 258 3.77 9.43 -10.24
CA VAL A 258 4.96 9.10 -11.04
C VAL A 258 4.54 8.75 -12.47
N ALA A 259 3.58 7.84 -12.65
CA ALA A 259 3.07 7.49 -13.99
C ALA A 259 2.50 8.70 -14.75
N MET A 260 1.73 9.57 -14.07
CA MET A 260 1.17 10.78 -14.68
C MET A 260 2.24 11.79 -15.11
N ARG A 261 3.34 11.93 -14.35
CA ARG A 261 4.47 12.83 -14.70
C ARG A 261 5.11 12.45 -16.04
N HIS A 262 5.15 11.16 -16.37
CA HIS A 262 5.67 10.64 -17.64
C HIS A 262 4.62 10.64 -18.76
N GLY A 263 3.52 11.40 -18.61
CA GLY A 263 2.50 11.55 -19.64
C GLY A 263 1.60 10.33 -19.83
N MET A 264 1.70 9.29 -18.99
CA MET A 264 0.78 8.16 -19.02
C MET A 264 -0.63 8.61 -18.58
N ARG A 265 -1.66 8.07 -19.22
CA ARG A 265 -3.05 8.43 -18.95
C ARG A 265 -3.72 7.32 -18.14
N SER A 266 -4.45 7.69 -17.09
CA SER A 266 -5.25 6.73 -16.32
C SER A 266 -6.28 6.06 -17.22
N ALA A 267 -6.39 4.74 -17.12
CA ALA A 267 -7.42 3.94 -17.78
C ALA A 267 -8.83 4.14 -17.17
N ARG A 268 -8.96 4.98 -16.13
CA ARG A 268 -10.23 5.31 -15.44
C ARG A 268 -10.98 4.10 -14.87
N VAL A 269 -10.25 3.05 -14.52
CA VAL A 269 -10.79 1.90 -13.79
C VAL A 269 -10.59 2.15 -12.28
N PRO A 270 -11.67 2.24 -11.48
CA PRO A 270 -11.57 2.52 -10.04
C PRO A 270 -10.67 1.52 -9.32
N LEU A 271 -9.78 2.03 -8.45
CA LEU A 271 -8.86 1.26 -7.58
C LEU A 271 -7.92 0.24 -8.24
N ALA A 272 -7.95 0.11 -9.57
CA ALA A 272 -6.98 -0.68 -10.32
C ALA A 272 -5.65 0.06 -10.53
N PHE A 273 -5.63 1.39 -10.37
CA PHE A 273 -4.45 2.26 -10.56
C PHE A 273 -3.70 2.00 -11.87
N ALA A 274 -4.50 1.79 -12.92
CA ALA A 274 -4.03 1.35 -14.23
C ALA A 274 -3.89 2.51 -15.21
N PHE A 275 -2.86 2.47 -16.04
CA PHE A 275 -2.42 3.51 -16.96
C PHE A 275 -2.09 2.95 -18.34
N HIS A 276 -2.29 3.75 -19.38
CA HIS A 276 -1.89 3.43 -20.74
C HIS A 276 -1.05 4.56 -21.33
N ARG A 277 -0.29 4.26 -22.40
CA ARG A 277 0.48 5.27 -23.14
C ARG A 277 -0.46 6.38 -23.65
N ALA A 278 -0.02 7.64 -23.57
CA ALA A 278 -0.64 8.69 -24.36
C ALA A 278 -0.24 8.48 -25.84
N ARG A 279 -1.18 8.08 -26.69
CA ARG A 279 -0.92 7.98 -28.13
C ARG A 279 -0.53 9.36 -28.68
N GLY A 280 0.65 9.44 -29.29
CA GLY A 280 1.11 10.61 -30.04
C GLY A 280 0.31 10.78 -31.33
N GLY A 281 -0.90 11.35 -31.22
CA GLY A 281 -1.79 11.61 -32.35
C GLY A 281 -3.06 12.30 -31.89
N ALA A 282 -3.33 13.48 -32.43
CA ALA A 282 -4.49 14.30 -32.06
C ALA A 282 -5.82 13.64 -32.49
N ALA A 283 -6.77 13.54 -31.56
CA ALA A 283 -8.24 13.62 -31.76
C ALA A 283 -9.02 12.92 -30.62
N ALA A 284 -9.07 13.53 -29.42
CA ALA A 284 -10.21 13.42 -28.50
C ALA A 284 -10.13 14.45 -27.35
N ASP A 285 -9.56 15.63 -27.60
CA ASP A 285 -9.68 16.73 -26.64
C ASP A 285 -11.09 17.29 -26.74
N GLY A 286 -11.96 16.84 -25.83
CA GLY A 286 -13.20 17.51 -25.50
C GLY A 286 -12.90 18.85 -24.81
N TYR A 287 -12.35 19.80 -25.55
CA TYR A 287 -12.20 21.19 -25.09
C TYR A 287 -13.59 21.76 -24.81
N ALA A 288 -13.99 21.77 -23.54
CA ALA A 288 -14.98 22.72 -23.06
C ALA A 288 -14.44 24.12 -23.36
N ALA A 289 -15.23 24.91 -24.09
CA ALA A 289 -14.79 26.18 -24.65
C ALA A 289 -14.33 27.18 -23.56
N PRO A 290 -13.36 28.07 -23.85
CA PRO A 290 -12.94 29.09 -22.90
C PRO A 290 -14.09 30.03 -22.59
N MET A 291 -14.42 30.17 -21.29
CA MET A 291 -15.36 31.20 -20.85
C MET A 291 -14.78 32.61 -21.10
N PRO A 292 -15.60 33.60 -21.48
CA PRO A 292 -15.13 34.97 -21.67
C PRO A 292 -14.66 35.58 -20.34
N ALA A 293 -13.59 36.36 -20.41
CA ALA A 293 -13.00 37.01 -19.24
C ALA A 293 -13.98 37.99 -18.58
N ILE A 294 -14.33 37.75 -17.32
CA ILE A 294 -15.06 38.70 -16.49
C ILE A 294 -14.06 39.68 -15.87
N ALA A 295 -14.29 40.98 -16.09
CA ALA A 295 -13.43 42.07 -15.61
C ALA A 295 -13.38 42.15 -14.05
N PRO A 296 -12.28 42.67 -13.48
CA PRO A 296 -12.08 42.65 -12.02
C PRO A 296 -12.98 43.67 -11.32
N TYR A 297 -13.88 43.19 -10.45
CA TYR A 297 -14.67 44.05 -9.56
C TYR A 297 -14.00 44.21 -8.20
N TRP A 298 -13.19 45.26 -8.06
CA TRP A 298 -12.83 45.78 -6.74
C TRP A 298 -13.96 46.68 -6.20
N ARG A 299 -14.75 46.15 -5.28
CA ARG A 299 -15.50 46.85 -4.23
C ARG A 299 -15.90 45.80 -3.17
N GLY A 300 -15.78 46.03 -1.87
CA GLY A 300 -15.42 47.28 -1.19
C GLY A 300 -16.33 47.57 0.00
N GLU A 301 -16.73 46.56 0.77
CA GLU A 301 -17.50 46.75 2.00
C GLU A 301 -16.75 46.19 3.22
N ARG A 302 -16.80 46.96 4.30
CA ARG A 302 -15.98 46.77 5.50
C ARG A 302 -16.82 46.12 6.59
N PHE A 303 -16.53 44.86 6.95
CA PHE A 303 -16.98 44.34 8.23
C PHE A 303 -16.03 44.81 9.33
N ALA A 304 -16.53 45.69 10.20
CA ALA A 304 -15.78 46.20 11.33
C ALA A 304 -15.69 45.12 12.42
N VAL A 305 -14.47 44.62 12.68
CA VAL A 305 -14.20 43.75 13.82
C VAL A 305 -13.96 44.61 15.05
N VAL A 306 -14.80 44.44 16.07
CA VAL A 306 -14.61 45.05 17.40
C VAL A 306 -13.49 44.31 18.14
N PRO A 307 -12.47 44.99 18.70
CA PRO A 307 -11.40 44.32 19.43
C PRO A 307 -11.86 43.93 20.86
N PRO A 308 -11.70 42.67 21.29
CA PRO A 308 -11.85 42.31 22.70
C PRO A 308 -10.63 42.78 23.51
N ALA A 309 -10.88 43.37 24.67
CA ALA A 309 -9.85 43.91 25.54
C ALA A 309 -9.06 42.82 26.30
N ALA A 310 -7.77 43.05 26.53
CA ALA A 310 -6.98 42.36 27.55
C ALA A 310 -7.42 42.86 28.95
N THR A 311 -7.27 42.16 30.08
CA THR A 311 -6.22 41.23 30.55
C THR A 311 -6.76 40.39 31.74
N ARG A 312 -6.15 39.24 32.04
CA ARG A 312 -5.83 38.83 33.42
C ARG A 312 -4.86 37.62 33.43
N PRO A 313 -3.85 37.55 34.32
CA PRO A 313 -2.87 36.48 34.33
C PRO A 313 -3.35 35.25 35.11
N LEU A 314 -2.94 34.06 34.69
CA LEU A 314 -3.04 32.82 35.47
C LEU A 314 -1.69 32.50 36.13
N LEU A 315 -1.76 31.99 37.36
CA LEU A 315 -0.60 31.68 38.20
C LEU A 315 0.24 30.55 37.60
N ALA A 316 1.57 30.72 37.63
CA ALA A 316 2.51 29.65 37.35
C ALA A 316 2.53 28.65 38.52
N VAL A 317 2.33 27.36 38.21
CA VAL A 317 2.58 26.25 39.14
C VAL A 317 3.93 25.62 38.78
N VAL A 318 4.81 25.54 39.78
CA VAL A 318 6.19 25.02 39.64
C VAL A 318 6.16 23.48 39.69
N PRO A 319 6.88 22.77 38.81
CA PRO A 319 7.01 21.32 38.92
C PRO A 319 7.96 20.93 40.08
N PRO A 320 7.66 19.89 40.87
CA PRO A 320 8.53 19.46 41.97
C PRO A 320 9.80 18.78 41.44
N THR A 321 10.95 19.24 41.93
CA THR A 321 12.26 18.60 41.71
C THR A 321 12.38 17.32 42.54
N TRP A 322 12.88 16.25 41.93
CA TRP A 322 13.30 15.04 42.64
C TRP A 322 14.81 15.14 42.90
N SER A 323 15.23 15.03 44.16
CA SER A 323 16.64 15.02 44.56
C SER A 323 17.15 13.60 44.81
N ASP A 324 18.39 13.33 44.41
CA ASP A 324 19.07 12.08 44.70
C ASP A 324 19.17 11.80 46.21
N ALA A 325 18.62 10.66 46.64
CA ALA A 325 18.97 10.03 47.91
C ALA A 325 18.64 8.52 47.88
N ALA A 326 19.67 7.69 48.00
CA ALA A 326 19.59 6.29 48.41
C ALA A 326 20.63 6.07 49.53
N PRO A 327 20.61 4.97 50.31
CA PRO A 327 19.62 3.88 50.37
C PRO A 327 19.12 3.57 51.81
N SER A 328 18.13 2.67 51.96
CA SER A 328 18.14 1.73 53.10
C SER A 328 17.41 0.41 52.76
N ARG A 329 17.84 -0.70 53.38
CA ARG A 329 17.32 -2.05 53.13
C ARG A 329 16.24 -2.39 54.16
N ALA A 330 15.08 -2.86 53.72
CA ALA A 330 14.14 -3.63 54.53
C ALA A 330 13.55 -4.77 53.69
N ALA A 331 13.23 -5.91 54.32
CA ALA A 331 12.99 -7.17 53.63
C ALA A 331 11.58 -7.31 53.04
N PHE A 332 11.48 -7.94 51.86
CA PHE A 332 10.21 -8.41 51.31
C PHE A 332 9.84 -9.78 51.87
N ALA A 333 8.62 -9.90 52.41
CA ALA A 333 7.94 -11.17 52.64
C ALA A 333 6.99 -11.47 51.46
N PRO A 334 6.75 -12.74 51.10
CA PRO A 334 5.96 -13.09 49.91
C PRO A 334 4.46 -12.96 50.15
N ALA A 335 3.72 -12.48 49.14
CA ALA A 335 2.26 -12.42 49.12
C ALA A 335 1.66 -13.62 48.36
N GLU A 336 0.51 -14.10 48.81
CA GLU A 336 -0.16 -15.32 48.32
C GLU A 336 -0.91 -15.13 46.99
N ARG A 337 -1.16 -16.25 46.29
CA ARG A 337 -1.90 -16.28 45.00
C ARG A 337 -3.39 -16.58 45.22
N PRO A 338 -4.32 -15.91 44.53
CA PRO A 338 -5.72 -16.34 44.46
C PRO A 338 -5.89 -17.58 43.57
N THR A 339 -6.72 -18.53 44.00
CA THR A 339 -7.05 -19.77 43.27
C THR A 339 -8.35 -19.66 42.47
N ALA A 340 -8.44 -20.35 41.33
CA ALA A 340 -9.66 -20.46 40.52
C ALA A 340 -10.66 -21.51 41.07
N PRO A 341 -11.97 -21.38 40.78
CA PRO A 341 -12.95 -22.44 40.99
C PRO A 341 -13.28 -23.21 39.69
N GLU A 342 -13.47 -24.53 39.81
CA GLU A 342 -13.92 -25.43 38.74
C GLU A 342 -15.37 -25.95 38.98
N PRO A 343 -16.01 -26.63 38.01
CA PRO A 343 -17.47 -26.55 37.81
C PRO A 343 -18.29 -27.72 38.38
N ARG A 344 -19.62 -27.55 38.41
CA ARG A 344 -20.61 -28.66 38.41
C ARG A 344 -21.82 -28.37 37.52
N ALA A 345 -22.49 -29.43 37.10
CA ALA A 345 -23.31 -29.49 35.89
C ALA A 345 -24.79 -29.83 36.14
N ASP A 346 -25.55 -29.74 35.04
CA ASP A 346 -26.80 -30.45 34.70
C ASP A 346 -28.06 -30.29 35.56
N TRP A 347 -29.13 -29.81 34.91
CA TRP A 347 -30.37 -30.59 34.70
C TRP A 347 -31.18 -30.06 33.51
N ARG A 348 -32.22 -30.81 33.09
CA ARG A 348 -32.90 -30.73 31.78
C ARG A 348 -34.30 -30.07 31.82
N VAL A 349 -34.63 -29.42 30.70
CA VAL A 349 -35.90 -29.45 29.92
C VAL A 349 -37.23 -29.69 30.65
N ASP A 350 -38.18 -28.75 30.55
CA ASP A 350 -39.55 -28.97 30.00
C ASP A 350 -40.38 -27.67 29.84
N SER A 351 -41.39 -27.71 28.96
CA SER A 351 -42.47 -26.69 28.73
C SER A 351 -43.85 -27.34 29.06
N PRO A 352 -45.07 -26.74 28.93
CA PRO A 352 -45.48 -25.43 28.33
C PRO A 352 -46.66 -24.66 29.05
N ALA A 353 -47.17 -23.59 28.40
CA ALA A 353 -48.52 -22.95 28.56
C ALA A 353 -48.82 -22.17 29.89
N HIS A 354 -49.74 -21.17 29.98
CA HIS A 354 -50.85 -20.73 29.11
C HIS A 354 -51.26 -19.22 29.31
N VAL A 355 -51.85 -18.62 28.27
CA VAL A 355 -52.70 -17.39 28.11
C VAL A 355 -53.06 -16.41 29.25
N ALA A 356 -53.07 -15.09 28.92
CA ALA A 356 -54.24 -14.19 29.03
C ALA A 356 -54.10 -12.90 28.17
N ASN A 357 -55.21 -12.41 27.60
CA ASN A 357 -55.31 -11.27 26.65
C ASN A 357 -55.76 -9.95 27.34
N VAL A 358 -55.30 -8.80 26.84
CA VAL A 358 -56.01 -7.75 26.03
C VAL A 358 -54.91 -6.83 25.39
N ALA A 359 -55.08 -5.92 24.41
CA ALA A 359 -56.20 -5.38 23.63
C ALA A 359 -55.73 -4.91 22.22
N GLU A 360 -56.59 -4.17 21.50
CA GLU A 360 -56.46 -3.71 20.10
C GLU A 360 -56.00 -2.22 20.00
N MET A 361 -55.06 -1.82 19.13
CA MET A 361 -55.08 -1.64 17.64
C MET A 361 -55.72 -0.30 17.16
N PRO A 362 -55.30 0.32 16.02
CA PRO A 362 -55.09 -0.33 14.72
C PRO A 362 -53.78 -0.02 13.96
N ALA A 363 -53.58 -0.78 12.87
CA ALA A 363 -52.36 -0.87 12.07
C ALA A 363 -52.36 -0.01 10.78
N LYS A 364 -51.16 0.20 10.21
CA LYS A 364 -50.81 -0.32 8.87
C LYS A 364 -49.31 -0.18 8.55
N GLY A 365 -48.68 -1.28 8.16
CA GLY A 365 -47.28 -1.36 7.73
C GLY A 365 -46.70 -2.74 8.03
N ALA A 366 -46.69 -3.63 7.04
CA ALA A 366 -46.18 -5.00 7.17
C ALA A 366 -44.64 -5.01 7.31
N PRO A 367 -44.04 -6.04 7.95
CA PRO A 367 -42.60 -6.07 8.18
C PRO A 367 -41.84 -6.26 6.86
N VAL A 368 -40.95 -5.33 6.54
CA VAL A 368 -39.87 -5.58 5.59
C VAL A 368 -38.90 -6.54 6.27
N ALA A 369 -38.37 -7.50 5.51
CA ALA A 369 -37.40 -8.47 5.99
C ALA A 369 -36.20 -7.79 6.65
N ASP A 370 -35.57 -8.49 7.60
CA ASP A 370 -34.37 -8.08 8.30
C ASP A 370 -33.20 -7.96 7.31
N SER A 371 -33.09 -6.81 6.65
CA SER A 371 -32.00 -6.51 5.73
C SER A 371 -30.76 -6.26 6.57
N ALA A 372 -29.75 -7.12 6.42
CA ALA A 372 -28.44 -6.92 7.02
C ALA A 372 -27.98 -5.47 6.79
N ALA A 373 -27.51 -4.82 7.86
CA ALA A 373 -27.15 -3.41 7.79
C ALA A 373 -26.11 -3.19 6.67
N PRO A 374 -26.32 -2.21 5.77
CA PRO A 374 -25.50 -2.05 4.57
C PRO A 374 -24.04 -1.88 4.96
N THR A 375 -23.16 -2.66 4.35
CA THR A 375 -21.76 -2.76 4.76
C THR A 375 -20.85 -1.85 3.93
N LEU A 376 -19.68 -1.52 4.49
CA LEU A 376 -18.64 -0.82 3.73
C LEU A 376 -18.09 -1.68 2.58
N GLU A 377 -18.12 -3.01 2.69
CA GLU A 377 -17.70 -3.92 1.62
C GLU A 377 -18.67 -3.89 0.41
N GLU A 378 -19.99 -3.80 0.64
CA GLU A 378 -20.99 -3.62 -0.42
C GLU A 378 -20.83 -2.28 -1.14
N ALA A 379 -20.63 -1.19 -0.39
CA ALA A 379 -20.29 0.12 -0.95
C ALA A 379 -19.03 0.07 -1.82
N GLN A 380 -18.00 -0.66 -1.35
CA GLN A 380 -16.75 -0.84 -2.09
C GLN A 380 -16.96 -1.63 -3.39
N ALA A 381 -17.73 -2.72 -3.34
CA ALA A 381 -18.06 -3.51 -4.53
C ALA A 381 -18.81 -2.70 -5.59
N LEU A 382 -19.78 -1.87 -5.18
CA LEU A 382 -20.52 -0.97 -6.08
C LEU A 382 -19.60 0.10 -6.69
N ALA A 383 -18.68 0.66 -5.91
CA ALA A 383 -17.71 1.63 -6.41
C ALA A 383 -16.76 0.99 -7.45
N ASN A 384 -16.32 -0.25 -7.22
CA ASN A 384 -15.45 -1.00 -8.12
C ASN A 384 -16.17 -1.37 -9.42
N ALA A 385 -17.46 -1.70 -9.34
CA ALA A 385 -18.34 -1.92 -10.50
C ALA A 385 -18.68 -0.62 -11.27
N GLY A 386 -18.23 0.55 -10.82
CA GLY A 386 -18.56 1.85 -11.42
C GLY A 386 -19.98 2.35 -11.14
N ALA A 387 -20.74 1.63 -10.30
CA ALA A 387 -22.10 1.99 -9.88
C ALA A 387 -22.08 3.08 -8.80
N PHE A 388 -21.43 4.21 -9.08
CA PHE A 388 -21.12 5.25 -8.10
C PHE A 388 -22.36 5.83 -7.40
N ASP A 389 -23.46 6.04 -8.12
CA ASP A 389 -24.70 6.57 -7.54
C ASP A 389 -25.36 5.57 -6.56
N GLU A 390 -25.01 4.29 -6.64
CA GLU A 390 -25.40 3.24 -5.70
C GLU A 390 -24.40 3.15 -4.54
N ALA A 391 -23.10 3.20 -4.84
CA ALA A 391 -22.04 3.24 -3.83
C ALA A 391 -22.20 4.43 -2.86
N GLU A 392 -22.49 5.64 -3.36
CA GLU A 392 -22.75 6.83 -2.52
C GLU A 392 -24.02 6.64 -1.66
N ARG A 393 -25.06 5.96 -2.16
CA ARG A 393 -26.26 5.63 -1.38
C ARG A 393 -25.96 4.63 -0.26
N VAL A 394 -25.23 3.56 -0.55
CA VAL A 394 -24.84 2.56 0.45
C VAL A 394 -23.88 3.17 1.48
N LEU A 395 -22.95 4.04 1.06
CA LEU A 395 -22.09 4.80 1.99
C LEU A 395 -22.86 5.74 2.90
N ALA A 396 -23.88 6.44 2.39
CA ALA A 396 -24.73 7.29 3.19
C ALA A 396 -25.53 6.47 4.22
N GLN A 397 -26.05 5.31 3.83
CA GLN A 397 -26.75 4.40 4.73
C GLN A 397 -25.81 3.77 5.77
N PHE A 398 -24.63 3.28 5.38
CA PHE A 398 -23.60 2.78 6.29
C PHE A 398 -23.21 3.86 7.31
N SER A 399 -22.93 5.09 6.85
CA SER A 399 -22.55 6.21 7.73
C SER A 399 -23.67 6.63 8.68
N ALA A 400 -24.94 6.43 8.31
CA ALA A 400 -26.09 6.69 9.18
C ALA A 400 -26.23 5.65 10.31
N HIS A 401 -25.78 4.40 10.10
CA HIS A 401 -25.85 3.33 11.11
C HIS A 401 -24.55 3.22 11.94
N ALA A 402 -23.38 3.28 11.29
CA ALA A 402 -22.07 3.14 11.92
C ALA A 402 -21.49 4.47 12.44
N GLY A 403 -22.06 5.61 12.03
CA GLY A 403 -21.54 6.94 12.34
C GLY A 403 -20.34 7.34 11.46
N PRO A 404 -19.63 8.43 11.84
CA PRO A 404 -18.47 8.91 11.09
C PRO A 404 -17.34 7.87 11.08
N HIS A 405 -17.01 7.33 9.90
CA HIS A 405 -16.00 6.29 9.73
C HIS A 405 -14.90 6.72 8.76
N ALA A 406 -13.63 6.55 9.14
CA ALA A 406 -12.50 7.08 8.37
C ALA A 406 -12.41 6.46 6.97
N ASP A 407 -12.56 5.13 6.86
CA ASP A 407 -12.48 4.41 5.58
C ASP A 407 -13.70 4.70 4.68
N ALA A 408 -14.85 5.04 5.27
CA ALA A 408 -16.03 5.45 4.50
C ALA A 408 -15.83 6.85 3.91
N PHE A 409 -15.20 7.77 4.63
CA PHE A 409 -14.80 9.06 4.06
C PHE A 409 -13.69 8.89 3.01
N TYR A 410 -12.73 8.01 3.21
CA TYR A 410 -11.72 7.70 2.19
C TYR A 410 -12.36 7.19 0.89
N LEU A 411 -13.29 6.22 0.98
CA LEU A 411 -13.99 5.69 -0.19
C LEU A 411 -14.89 6.75 -0.88
N ASN A 412 -15.59 7.60 -0.13
CA ASN A 412 -16.29 8.75 -0.72
C ASN A 412 -15.32 9.69 -1.47
N GLY A 413 -14.10 9.89 -0.94
CA GLY A 413 -13.06 10.67 -1.60
C GLY A 413 -12.63 10.07 -2.94
N LEU A 414 -12.43 8.75 -2.98
CA LEU A 414 -12.10 8.01 -4.20
C LEU A 414 -13.21 8.08 -5.26
N ILE A 415 -14.48 7.95 -4.85
CA ILE A 415 -15.64 8.06 -5.75
C ILE A 415 -15.77 9.49 -6.29
N ALA A 416 -15.57 10.50 -5.44
CA ALA A 416 -15.58 11.90 -5.86
C ALA A 416 -14.46 12.18 -6.88
N ASP A 417 -13.24 11.69 -6.63
CA ASP A 417 -12.08 11.84 -7.50
C ASP A 417 -12.29 11.15 -8.87
N ALA A 418 -12.78 9.90 -8.86
CA ALA A 418 -13.13 9.16 -10.07
C ALA A 418 -14.23 9.85 -10.91
N ARG A 419 -15.10 10.64 -10.28
CA ARG A 419 -16.13 11.47 -10.94
C ARG A 419 -15.65 12.90 -11.28
N GLY A 420 -14.36 13.21 -11.09
CA GLY A 420 -13.77 14.52 -11.36
C GLY A 420 -14.13 15.61 -10.36
N ARG A 421 -14.74 15.27 -9.22
CA ARG A 421 -15.15 16.20 -8.15
C ARG A 421 -13.99 16.45 -7.18
N VAL A 422 -12.87 16.95 -7.72
CA VAL A 422 -11.57 17.07 -7.02
C VAL A 422 -11.65 17.83 -5.69
N ALA A 423 -12.41 18.93 -5.62
CA ALA A 423 -12.57 19.70 -4.38
C ALA A 423 -13.26 18.88 -3.27
N GLU A 424 -14.31 18.14 -3.64
CA GLU A 424 -15.08 17.27 -2.74
C GLU A 424 -14.25 16.05 -2.30
N ALA A 425 -13.47 15.47 -3.21
CA ALA A 425 -12.50 14.42 -2.90
C ALA A 425 -11.49 14.86 -1.83
N GLY A 426 -10.92 16.06 -1.99
CA GLY A 426 -10.01 16.66 -1.01
C GLY A 426 -10.65 16.83 0.37
N ASP A 427 -11.92 17.26 0.45
CA ASP A 427 -12.65 17.38 1.71
C ASP A 427 -12.96 16.03 2.36
N PHE A 428 -13.27 15.01 1.56
CA PHE A 428 -13.45 13.64 2.05
C PHE A 428 -12.15 13.05 2.59
N TYR A 429 -11.01 13.22 1.91
CA TYR A 429 -9.71 12.80 2.46
C TYR A 429 -9.38 13.56 3.75
N ARG A 430 -9.63 14.87 3.84
CA ARG A 430 -9.47 15.64 5.09
C ARG A 430 -10.35 15.11 6.23
N LYS A 431 -11.61 14.71 5.96
CA LYS A 431 -12.50 14.08 6.96
C LYS A 431 -11.99 12.72 7.42
N ALA A 432 -11.47 11.89 6.51
CA ALA A 432 -10.81 10.63 6.86
C ALA A 432 -9.60 10.85 7.79
N LEU A 433 -8.78 11.86 7.48
CA LEU A 433 -7.61 12.25 8.28
C LEU A 433 -7.95 12.93 9.62
N TYR A 434 -9.12 13.54 9.74
CA TYR A 434 -9.62 14.08 11.01
C TYR A 434 -9.96 12.94 11.98
N LEU A 435 -10.62 11.88 11.49
CA LEU A 435 -10.97 10.70 12.30
C LEU A 435 -9.76 9.78 12.56
N ARG A 436 -8.90 9.58 11.56
CA ARG A 436 -7.70 8.75 11.67
C ARG A 436 -6.49 9.52 11.13
N PRO A 437 -5.77 10.27 11.98
CA PRO A 437 -4.62 11.09 11.59
C PRO A 437 -3.44 10.36 10.93
N THR A 438 -3.44 9.03 11.00
CA THR A 438 -2.45 8.07 10.47
C THR A 438 -2.96 7.26 9.27
N HIS A 439 -4.13 7.58 8.70
CA HIS A 439 -4.68 6.88 7.53
C HIS A 439 -3.81 7.13 6.29
N HIS A 440 -2.96 6.15 5.97
CA HIS A 440 -1.86 6.29 5.01
C HIS A 440 -2.35 6.61 3.59
N GLU A 441 -3.43 5.94 3.17
CA GLU A 441 -4.07 6.09 1.87
C GLU A 441 -4.65 7.50 1.71
N ALA A 442 -5.41 7.99 2.69
CA ALA A 442 -5.97 9.33 2.67
C ALA A 442 -4.90 10.44 2.71
N LEU A 443 -3.76 10.22 3.40
CA LEU A 443 -2.61 11.15 3.37
C LEU A 443 -2.02 11.22 1.96
N THR A 444 -1.82 10.06 1.34
CA THR A 444 -1.22 9.91 0.01
C THR A 444 -2.10 10.50 -1.09
N HIS A 445 -3.39 10.16 -1.12
CA HIS A 445 -4.33 10.70 -2.11
C HIS A 445 -4.50 12.22 -1.98
N LEU A 446 -4.59 12.76 -0.75
CA LEU A 446 -4.64 14.20 -0.56
C LEU A 446 -3.34 14.90 -0.98
N ALA A 447 -2.17 14.26 -0.79
CA ALA A 447 -0.91 14.79 -1.29
C ALA A 447 -0.90 14.90 -2.82
N THR A 448 -1.36 13.87 -3.53
CA THR A 448 -1.49 13.90 -5.00
C THR A 448 -2.42 15.02 -5.47
N LEU A 449 -3.56 15.23 -4.81
CA LEU A 449 -4.47 16.35 -5.14
C LEU A 449 -3.84 17.73 -4.91
N LEU A 450 -3.03 17.89 -3.85
CA LEU A 450 -2.30 19.14 -3.61
C LEU A 450 -1.19 19.38 -4.66
N ASP A 451 -0.43 18.35 -5.04
CA ASP A 451 0.64 18.48 -6.03
C ASP A 451 0.09 18.84 -7.42
N VAL A 452 -0.98 18.17 -7.85
CA VAL A 452 -1.72 18.52 -9.10
C VAL A 452 -2.35 19.91 -9.00
N GLY A 453 -2.78 20.34 -7.82
CA GLY A 453 -3.24 21.70 -7.53
C GLY A 453 -2.13 22.77 -7.46
N GLY A 454 -0.86 22.39 -7.60
CA GLY A 454 0.30 23.28 -7.53
C GLY A 454 0.85 23.53 -6.12
N ASP A 455 0.24 22.98 -5.07
CA ASP A 455 0.76 23.02 -3.69
C ASP A 455 1.70 21.83 -3.41
N GLY A 456 2.84 21.82 -4.10
CA GLY A 456 3.89 20.83 -3.87
C GLY A 456 4.49 20.89 -2.46
N ALA A 457 4.30 21.98 -1.71
CA ALA A 457 4.77 22.09 -0.33
C ALA A 457 3.86 21.31 0.64
N GLY A 458 2.55 21.51 0.54
CA GLY A 458 1.55 20.72 1.25
C GLY A 458 1.60 19.24 0.88
N ALA A 459 1.80 18.92 -0.40
CA ALA A 459 1.98 17.55 -0.88
C ALA A 459 3.17 16.83 -0.18
N ARG A 460 4.36 17.45 -0.16
CA ARG A 460 5.54 16.89 0.52
C ARG A 460 5.29 16.66 2.01
N TRP A 461 4.67 17.62 2.70
CA TRP A 461 4.37 17.50 4.13
C TRP A 461 3.40 16.33 4.44
N LEU A 462 2.39 16.11 3.58
CA LEU A 462 1.48 14.98 3.71
C LEU A 462 2.18 13.64 3.45
N LEU A 463 3.08 13.55 2.47
CA LEU A 463 3.87 12.34 2.20
C LEU A 463 4.84 12.01 3.34
N GLU A 464 5.53 13.01 3.90
CA GLU A 464 6.36 12.85 5.11
C GLU A 464 5.54 12.36 6.32
N ARG A 465 4.28 12.76 6.40
CA ARG A 465 3.35 12.28 7.42
C ARG A 465 2.87 10.86 7.14
N ALA A 466 2.64 10.50 5.87
CA ALA A 466 2.24 9.14 5.45
C ALA A 466 3.35 8.10 5.70
N ARG A 467 4.61 8.50 5.51
CA ARG A 467 5.79 7.68 5.86
C ARG A 467 5.87 7.41 7.37
N ARG A 468 5.64 8.44 8.20
CA ARG A 468 5.65 8.32 9.66
C ARG A 468 4.48 7.54 10.26
N SER A 469 3.42 7.29 9.51
CA SER A 469 2.28 6.46 9.95
C SER A 469 2.35 5.00 9.48
N ALA A 470 3.38 4.63 8.72
CA ALA A 470 3.60 3.27 8.20
C ALA A 470 4.62 2.45 9.02
N GLY A 471 5.19 3.04 10.08
CA GLY A 471 6.06 2.37 11.07
C GLY A 471 5.55 2.59 12.49
#